data_AF-A0A9N9QGC7-F1
#
_entry.id   AF-A0A9N9QGC7-F1
#
_cell.length_a   1.000
_cell.length_b   1.000
_cell.length_c   1.000
_cell.angle_alpha   90.00
_cell.angle_beta   90.00
_cell.angle_gamma   90.00
#
_symmetry.space_group_name_H-M   'P 1'
#
loop_
_entity.id
_entity.type
_entity.pdbx_description
1 polymer ?
#
loop_
_entity_poly.entity_id
_entity_poly.type
_entity_poly.pdbx_seq_one_letter_code
_entity_poly.pdbx_strand_id
1 'polypeptide(L)'
;MDVDTEIQVHNEQASTSCASGQASASTSSEMKIPQAPVQFEVRQTDTSKGRCLVAVTAIPAKTVIFEEEPFVFSQFAWNKHCGYSACDHCLRPLEIVEANISRLTRNNNFMLPYPESCQTKKNQHEPCPDCLITYCSESCLKTAYQEYHKTLCPGYGDTKHDPMSVLENAWRKIHYPPETTTIFLLVRLLARIIQAPDKQEMVQKILNFSHKSVNEHEKLSHKFLGDQFKDQLIELRSMVSRVIYPDQSPEVHQFLTSEGFQSLIALIGTNAQGVATSAFSAWRRNVETLRLRKKDQEEVDELVEEIYEDMERCTGGEFLDNEGVGLYVKQSSVNHSCDPNAIVKFWNNNFRLSLVSKKNIEPGEEICISYLDECELHRSRHSRQKYLKENYLFTCLCPKCISEGDDPDVTSEEEASEDENDE
;
A
#
# COMPACT_ATOMS: atom_id res chain seq x y z
N MET A 1 19.70 39.49 5.54
CA MET A 1 18.50 40.11 6.14
C MET A 1 17.36 39.25 5.70
N ASP A 2 17.32 38.11 6.36
CA ASP A 2 16.43 36.99 6.19
C ASP A 2 15.08 37.36 6.78
N VAL A 3 14.01 36.94 6.10
CA VAL A 3 12.67 36.89 6.66
C VAL A 3 12.16 35.49 6.36
N ASP A 4 12.52 34.58 7.25
CA ASP A 4 11.80 33.33 7.45
C ASP A 4 10.35 33.68 7.83
N THR A 5 9.40 33.12 7.10
CA THR A 5 8.00 33.15 7.48
C THR A 5 7.59 31.70 7.71
N GLU A 6 7.67 31.29 8.98
CA GLU A 6 7.08 30.04 9.47
C GLU A 6 5.57 30.09 9.24
N ILE A 7 5.07 29.15 8.44
CA ILE A 7 3.66 28.80 8.42
C ILE A 7 3.56 27.50 9.22
N GLN A 8 3.27 27.63 10.51
CA GLN A 8 2.81 26.52 11.34
C GLN A 8 1.40 26.16 10.87
N VAL A 9 1.25 24.98 10.26
CA VAL A 9 -0.03 24.28 10.16
C VAL A 9 0.16 23.01 10.97
N HIS A 10 -0.50 22.94 12.12
CA HIS A 10 -0.57 21.75 12.95
C HIS A 10 -1.34 20.68 12.17
N ASN A 11 -0.75 19.50 12.01
CA ASN A 11 -1.42 18.31 11.53
C ASN A 11 -0.67 17.11 12.10
N GLU A 12 -1.06 16.72 13.30
CA GLU A 12 -0.51 15.58 14.03
C GLU A 12 -1.48 14.42 13.82
N GLN A 13 -1.09 13.44 12.99
CA GLN A 13 -1.72 12.13 12.94
C GLN A 13 -0.66 11.12 13.37
N ALA A 14 -0.61 10.87 14.68
CA ALA A 14 0.22 9.84 15.26
C ALA A 14 -0.29 8.46 14.83
N SER A 15 0.42 7.80 13.93
CA SER A 15 0.29 6.36 13.72
C SER A 15 0.84 5.64 14.95
N THR A 16 -0.02 5.32 15.90
CA THR A 16 0.33 4.43 17.02
C THR A 16 0.16 2.99 16.55
N SER A 17 1.28 2.30 16.38
CA SER A 17 1.33 0.88 16.07
C SER A 17 0.90 0.07 17.29
N CYS A 18 -0.38 -0.28 17.39
CA CYS A 18 -0.83 -1.34 18.31
C CYS A 18 -0.41 -2.71 17.75
N ALA A 19 0.86 -3.07 17.93
CA ALA A 19 1.34 -4.43 17.74
C ALA A 19 0.81 -5.32 18.88
N SER A 20 -0.45 -5.77 18.79
CA SER A 20 -0.98 -6.84 19.64
C SER A 20 -1.80 -7.86 18.85
N GLY A 21 -1.19 -8.38 17.78
CA GLY A 21 -1.73 -9.54 17.07
C GLY A 21 -1.52 -10.82 17.88
N GLN A 22 -2.49 -11.19 18.73
CA GLN A 22 -2.60 -12.55 19.25
C GLN A 22 -2.86 -13.53 18.10
N ALA A 23 -1.79 -14.11 17.56
CA ALA A 23 -1.84 -15.19 16.59
C ALA A 23 -2.11 -16.51 17.32
N SER A 24 -3.35 -17.00 17.27
CA SER A 24 -3.66 -18.37 17.68
C SER A 24 -3.04 -19.36 16.68
N ALA A 25 -2.01 -20.07 17.15
CA ALA A 25 -1.34 -21.14 16.44
C ALA A 25 -2.33 -22.26 16.07
N SER A 26 -2.40 -22.60 14.78
CA SER A 26 -2.93 -23.89 14.33
C SER A 26 -1.94 -24.50 13.36
N THR A 27 -1.24 -25.53 13.85
CA THR A 27 -0.31 -26.39 13.13
C THR A 27 -1.02 -27.26 12.08
N SER A 28 -0.43 -27.42 10.90
CA SER A 28 0.02 -28.74 10.42
C SER A 28 0.80 -28.60 9.11
N SER A 29 1.97 -29.23 9.05
CA SER A 29 2.63 -29.63 7.82
C SER A 29 1.82 -30.79 7.21
N GLU A 30 0.65 -30.50 6.67
CA GLU A 30 -0.11 -31.47 5.89
C GLU A 30 0.42 -31.47 4.46
N MET A 31 0.70 -32.65 3.93
CA MET A 31 0.84 -32.87 2.49
C MET A 31 -0.29 -32.10 1.80
N LYS A 32 0.04 -31.13 0.95
CA LYS A 32 -0.94 -30.41 0.13
C LYS A 32 -1.65 -31.44 -0.75
N ILE A 33 -2.74 -32.01 -0.25
CA ILE A 33 -3.80 -32.55 -1.09
C ILE A 33 -4.17 -31.37 -2.00
N PRO A 34 -4.21 -31.53 -3.33
CA PRO A 34 -4.62 -30.45 -4.21
C PRO A 34 -6.04 -30.06 -3.81
N GLN A 35 -6.17 -29.00 -3.03
CA GLN A 35 -7.47 -28.40 -2.76
C GLN A 35 -7.97 -27.91 -4.12
N ALA A 36 -9.22 -28.27 -4.45
CA ALA A 36 -9.85 -27.74 -5.64
C ALA A 36 -9.72 -26.20 -5.62
N PRO A 37 -9.44 -25.56 -6.77
CA PRO A 37 -9.31 -24.12 -6.80
C PRO A 37 -10.59 -23.49 -6.28
N VAL A 38 -10.44 -22.52 -5.37
CA VAL A 38 -11.55 -21.75 -4.82
C VAL A 38 -12.31 -21.11 -5.97
N GLN A 39 -13.63 -21.32 -6.01
CA GLN A 39 -14.48 -20.72 -7.03
C GLN A 39 -15.11 -19.45 -6.50
N PHE A 40 -14.88 -18.36 -7.22
CA PHE A 40 -15.46 -17.06 -6.98
C PHE A 40 -15.76 -16.39 -8.31
N GLU A 41 -16.61 -15.38 -8.31
CA GLU A 41 -16.90 -14.57 -9.49
C GLU A 41 -17.00 -13.08 -9.14
N VAL A 42 -16.72 -12.22 -10.13
CA VAL A 42 -16.95 -10.78 -10.02
C VAL A 42 -18.35 -10.49 -10.52
N ARG A 43 -19.22 -9.94 -9.67
CA ARG A 43 -20.57 -9.52 -10.03
C ARG A 43 -20.67 -8.00 -10.09
N GLN A 44 -21.51 -7.50 -10.98
CA GLN A 44 -21.96 -6.12 -10.93
C GLN A 44 -23.11 -6.03 -9.92
N THR A 45 -23.01 -5.12 -8.95
CA THR A 45 -24.08 -4.84 -7.99
C THR A 45 -24.97 -3.68 -8.49
N ASP A 46 -25.81 -3.14 -7.61
CA ASP A 46 -26.46 -1.85 -7.84
C ASP A 46 -25.44 -0.71 -8.05
N THR A 47 -25.93 0.47 -8.42
CA THR A 47 -25.12 1.65 -8.71
C THR A 47 -24.27 2.13 -7.53
N SER A 48 -24.58 1.71 -6.29
CA SER A 48 -23.92 2.19 -5.08
C SER A 48 -22.58 1.48 -4.81
N LYS A 49 -22.52 0.15 -4.96
CA LYS A 49 -21.32 -0.66 -4.64
C LYS A 49 -20.44 -1.03 -5.85
N GLY A 50 -20.93 -0.85 -7.08
CA GLY A 50 -20.14 -1.13 -8.29
C GLY A 50 -19.92 -2.63 -8.53
N ARG A 51 -18.66 -3.10 -8.43
CA ARG A 51 -18.31 -4.52 -8.61
C ARG A 51 -18.07 -5.15 -7.24
N CYS A 52 -18.42 -6.42 -7.10
CA CYS A 52 -18.12 -7.18 -5.89
C CYS A 52 -17.57 -8.58 -6.23
N LEU A 53 -16.79 -9.13 -5.30
CA LEU A 53 -16.32 -10.51 -5.37
C LEU A 53 -17.27 -11.40 -4.56
N VAL A 54 -17.77 -12.48 -5.16
CA VAL A 54 -18.74 -13.39 -4.53
C VAL A 54 -18.24 -14.82 -4.56
N ALA A 55 -18.36 -15.53 -3.43
CA ALA A 55 -18.04 -16.94 -3.35
C ALA A 55 -19.05 -17.78 -4.16
N VAL A 56 -18.57 -18.67 -5.03
CA VAL A 56 -19.42 -19.62 -5.79
C VAL A 56 -19.57 -20.93 -5.03
N THR A 57 -18.53 -21.33 -4.29
CA THR A 57 -18.51 -22.49 -3.41
C THR A 57 -18.15 -22.08 -2.00
N ALA A 58 -18.46 -22.91 -1.00
CA ALA A 58 -18.04 -22.67 0.37
C ALA A 58 -16.51 -22.56 0.47
N ILE A 59 -16.02 -21.56 1.19
CA ILE A 59 -14.60 -21.28 1.41
C ILE A 59 -14.30 -21.43 2.90
N PRO A 60 -13.55 -22.45 3.34
CA PRO A 60 -13.17 -22.59 4.74
C PRO A 60 -12.32 -21.42 5.22
N ALA A 61 -12.34 -21.12 6.53
CA ALA A 61 -11.44 -20.16 7.13
C ALA A 61 -9.96 -20.50 6.87
N LYS A 62 -9.10 -19.48 6.80
CA LYS A 62 -7.65 -19.58 6.53
C LYS A 62 -7.31 -20.15 5.15
N THR A 63 -8.23 -20.07 4.18
CA THR A 63 -8.02 -20.53 2.80
C THR A 63 -7.54 -19.38 1.92
N VAL A 64 -6.56 -19.64 1.07
CA VAL A 64 -6.16 -18.71 0.00
C VAL A 64 -7.23 -18.71 -1.08
N ILE A 65 -7.92 -17.58 -1.22
CA ILE A 65 -8.95 -17.37 -2.25
C ILE A 65 -8.26 -17.20 -3.60
N PHE A 66 -7.30 -16.27 -3.69
CA PHE A 66 -6.42 -16.14 -4.84
C PHE A 66 -5.13 -15.40 -4.48
N GLU A 67 -4.16 -15.51 -5.39
CA GLU A 67 -2.99 -14.65 -5.45
C GLU A 67 -3.03 -13.75 -6.68
N GLU A 68 -2.42 -12.58 -6.58
CA GLU A 68 -2.34 -11.60 -7.66
C GLU A 68 -1.05 -10.79 -7.59
N GLU A 69 -0.44 -10.56 -8.75
CA GLU A 69 0.63 -9.56 -8.90
C GLU A 69 0.00 -8.24 -9.33
N PRO A 70 0.51 -7.09 -8.86
CA PRO A 70 -0.05 -5.80 -9.20
C PRO A 70 0.07 -5.52 -10.69
N PHE A 71 -0.94 -4.86 -11.23
CA PHE A 71 -0.90 -4.27 -12.55
C PHE A 71 0.16 -3.16 -12.66
N VAL A 72 0.32 -2.37 -11.59
CA VAL A 72 1.40 -1.39 -11.39
C VAL A 72 1.62 -1.19 -9.90
N PHE A 73 2.84 -0.84 -9.49
CA PHE A 73 3.20 -0.64 -8.09
C PHE A 73 4.36 0.35 -7.97
N SER A 74 4.54 0.95 -6.80
CA SER A 74 5.70 1.80 -6.51
C SER A 74 6.01 1.77 -5.02
N GLN A 75 7.30 1.93 -4.69
CA GLN A 75 7.71 2.25 -3.33
C GLN A 75 7.22 3.66 -2.98
N PHE A 76 6.92 3.91 -1.70
CA PHE A 76 6.58 5.26 -1.23
C PHE A 76 7.80 6.19 -1.23
N ALA A 77 7.56 7.48 -1.45
CA ALA A 77 8.63 8.46 -1.59
C ALA A 77 9.31 8.74 -0.25
N TRP A 78 8.54 8.89 0.83
CA TRP A 78 9.07 9.01 2.20
C TRP A 78 9.80 7.76 2.65
N ASN A 79 9.28 6.59 2.31
CA ASN A 79 9.94 5.32 2.63
C ASN A 79 11.34 5.23 2.01
N LYS A 80 11.45 5.54 0.71
CA LYS A 80 12.73 5.65 0.00
C LYS A 80 13.64 6.73 0.60
N HIS A 81 13.08 7.89 0.97
CA HIS A 81 13.82 8.99 1.59
C HIS A 81 14.40 8.61 2.96
N CYS A 82 13.67 7.82 3.76
CA CYS A 82 14.11 7.25 5.04
C CYS A 82 15.12 6.09 4.88
N GLY A 83 15.63 5.87 3.67
CA GLY A 83 16.70 4.91 3.38
C GLY A 83 16.24 3.46 3.30
N TYR A 84 14.93 3.19 3.23
CA TYR A 84 14.45 1.83 3.01
C TYR A 84 14.85 1.36 1.61
N SER A 85 15.62 0.28 1.56
CA SER A 85 16.10 -0.29 0.30
C SER A 85 15.18 -1.42 -0.14
N ALA A 86 14.42 -1.19 -1.20
CA ALA A 86 13.51 -2.16 -1.79
C ALA A 86 13.86 -2.44 -3.25
N CYS A 87 13.54 -3.64 -3.72
CA CYS A 87 13.62 -3.96 -5.13
C CYS A 87 12.66 -3.07 -5.93
N ASP A 88 13.19 -2.32 -6.90
CA ASP A 88 12.39 -1.42 -7.74
C ASP A 88 11.37 -2.14 -8.64
N HIS A 89 11.49 -3.47 -8.72
CA HIS A 89 10.47 -4.33 -9.34
C HIS A 89 9.54 -5.00 -8.35
N CYS A 90 10.00 -5.65 -7.28
CA CYS A 90 9.09 -6.46 -6.47
C CYS A 90 8.77 -5.93 -5.08
N LEU A 91 9.30 -4.75 -4.72
CA LEU A 91 9.27 -4.20 -3.36
C LEU A 91 9.89 -5.10 -2.29
N ARG A 92 10.49 -6.24 -2.68
CA ARG A 92 11.23 -7.09 -1.74
C ARG A 92 12.33 -6.28 -1.07
N PRO A 93 12.48 -6.37 0.27
CA PRO A 93 13.55 -5.67 0.97
C PRO A 93 14.91 -6.15 0.46
N LEU A 94 15.81 -5.21 0.20
CA LEU A 94 17.20 -5.45 -0.21
C LEU A 94 18.18 -5.33 0.97
N GLU A 95 17.70 -4.88 2.12
CA GLU A 95 18.47 -4.92 3.36
C GLU A 95 18.30 -6.27 4.09
N ILE A 96 19.35 -6.66 4.82
CA ILE A 96 19.25 -7.77 5.78
C ILE A 96 18.55 -7.26 7.04
N VAL A 97 18.09 -8.18 7.88
CA VAL A 97 17.32 -7.85 9.08
C VAL A 97 18.10 -6.97 10.04
N GLU A 98 19.39 -7.24 10.27
CA GLU A 98 20.24 -6.40 11.13
C GLU A 98 20.32 -4.97 10.59
N ALA A 99 20.48 -4.80 9.27
CA ALA A 99 20.55 -3.47 8.66
C ALA A 99 19.21 -2.73 8.77
N ASN A 100 18.09 -3.44 8.63
CA ASN A 100 16.75 -2.89 8.84
C ASN A 100 16.56 -2.41 10.28
N ILE A 101 16.90 -3.26 11.27
CA ILE A 101 16.83 -2.91 12.69
C ILE A 101 17.76 -1.73 12.99
N SER A 102 19.05 -1.80 12.61
CA SER A 102 20.01 -0.73 12.87
C SER A 102 19.60 0.62 12.28
N ARG A 103 18.98 0.62 11.09
CA ARG A 103 18.48 1.84 10.45
C ARG A 103 17.33 2.46 11.24
N LEU A 104 16.40 1.63 11.73
CA LEU A 104 15.18 2.10 12.39
C LEU A 104 15.40 2.42 13.88
N THR A 105 16.22 1.65 14.59
CA THR A 105 16.50 1.84 16.02
C THR A 105 17.76 2.67 16.30
N ARG A 106 18.52 3.01 15.25
CA ARG A 106 19.84 3.66 15.33
C ARG A 106 20.87 2.84 16.15
N ASN A 107 20.62 1.53 16.33
CA ASN A 107 21.50 0.61 17.04
C ASN A 107 22.36 -0.22 16.07
N ASN A 108 23.63 0.18 15.90
CA ASN A 108 24.56 -0.48 14.99
C ASN A 108 25.23 -1.76 15.55
N ASN A 109 24.96 -2.10 16.82
CA ASN A 109 25.60 -3.24 17.49
C ASN A 109 24.64 -4.41 17.74
N PHE A 110 23.44 -4.37 17.12
CA PHE A 110 22.44 -5.41 17.27
C PHE A 110 22.92 -6.74 16.64
N MET A 111 22.76 -7.84 17.37
CA MET A 111 23.02 -9.19 16.88
C MET A 111 21.71 -9.95 16.76
N LEU A 112 21.35 -10.35 15.54
CA LEU A 112 20.11 -11.06 15.29
C LEU A 112 20.20 -12.52 15.74
N PRO A 113 19.25 -13.01 16.56
CA PRO A 113 19.12 -14.44 16.78
C PRO A 113 18.57 -15.15 15.53
N TYR A 114 18.96 -16.40 15.32
CA TYR A 114 18.54 -17.19 14.15
C TYR A 114 18.79 -16.47 12.80
N PRO A 115 20.03 -16.04 12.50
CA PRO A 115 20.34 -15.30 11.28
C PRO A 115 20.01 -16.07 9.99
N GLU A 116 19.96 -17.40 10.05
CA GLU A 116 19.51 -18.27 8.96
C GLU A 116 18.06 -18.04 8.53
N SER A 117 17.23 -17.43 9.40
CA SER A 117 15.85 -17.04 9.10
C SER A 117 15.74 -15.75 8.27
N CYS A 118 16.85 -15.03 8.07
CA CYS A 118 16.93 -13.90 7.15
C CYS A 118 16.97 -14.39 5.69
N GLN A 119 15.98 -13.99 4.88
CA GLN A 119 15.87 -14.44 3.48
C GLN A 119 16.56 -13.52 2.46
N THR A 120 17.12 -12.39 2.87
CA THR A 120 17.74 -11.43 1.95
C THR A 120 19.03 -12.00 1.36
N LYS A 121 19.09 -12.08 0.02
CA LYS A 121 20.23 -12.63 -0.73
C LYS A 121 21.00 -11.53 -1.45
N LYS A 122 21.81 -10.78 -0.70
CA LYS A 122 22.58 -9.63 -1.24
C LYS A 122 23.44 -9.95 -2.47
N ASN A 123 23.93 -11.19 -2.56
CA ASN A 123 24.72 -11.67 -3.69
C ASN A 123 23.93 -11.86 -4.99
N GLN A 124 22.60 -11.81 -4.95
CA GLN A 124 21.71 -11.89 -6.12
C GLN A 124 21.20 -10.52 -6.57
N HIS A 125 21.58 -9.45 -5.87
CA HIS A 125 21.10 -8.12 -6.20
C HIS A 125 21.78 -7.62 -7.48
N GLU A 126 20.96 -7.15 -8.41
CA GLU A 126 21.39 -6.72 -9.73
C GLU A 126 21.06 -5.23 -9.90
N PRO A 127 22.05 -4.34 -9.97
CA PRO A 127 21.83 -2.94 -10.30
C PRO A 127 21.61 -2.78 -11.81
N CYS A 128 20.76 -1.82 -12.19
CA CYS A 128 20.71 -1.34 -13.57
C CYS A 128 22.10 -0.80 -13.97
N PRO A 129 22.66 -1.20 -15.12
CA PRO A 129 24.00 -0.78 -15.53
C PRO A 129 24.10 0.72 -15.81
N ASP A 130 22.98 1.39 -16.11
CA ASP A 130 22.96 2.80 -16.50
C ASP A 130 22.71 3.73 -15.29
N CYS A 131 21.74 3.41 -14.43
CA CYS A 131 21.32 4.29 -13.32
C CYS A 131 21.53 3.72 -11.91
N LEU A 132 22.04 2.49 -11.80
CA LEU A 132 22.34 1.80 -10.53
C LEU A 132 21.15 1.48 -9.62
N ILE A 133 19.90 1.76 -10.05
CA ILE A 133 18.70 1.28 -9.36
C ILE A 133 18.78 -0.24 -9.19
N THR A 134 18.58 -0.72 -7.96
CA THR A 134 18.87 -2.11 -7.59
C THR A 134 17.62 -2.99 -7.61
N TYR A 135 17.78 -4.20 -8.13
CA TYR A 135 16.76 -5.25 -8.19
C TYR A 135 17.21 -6.45 -7.37
N CYS A 136 16.27 -7.22 -6.80
CA CYS A 136 16.65 -8.39 -6.00
C CYS A 136 17.14 -9.58 -6.84
N SER A 137 16.99 -9.53 -8.16
CA SER A 137 17.41 -10.57 -9.10
C SER A 137 17.50 -10.05 -10.53
N GLU A 138 18.23 -10.77 -11.38
CA GLU A 138 18.31 -10.51 -12.83
C GLU A 138 16.94 -10.56 -13.50
N SER A 139 16.06 -11.48 -13.05
CA SER A 139 14.69 -11.56 -13.55
C SER A 139 13.89 -10.29 -13.24
N CYS A 140 14.04 -9.73 -12.04
CA CYS A 140 13.36 -8.48 -11.67
C CYS A 140 13.86 -7.30 -12.51
N LEU A 141 15.18 -7.20 -12.72
CA LEU A 141 15.76 -6.17 -13.61
C LEU A 141 15.23 -6.30 -15.03
N LYS A 142 15.25 -7.52 -15.60
CA LYS A 142 14.77 -7.78 -16.97
C LYS A 142 13.29 -7.43 -17.13
N THR A 143 12.43 -7.86 -16.22
CA THR A 143 11.00 -7.53 -16.27
C THR A 143 10.78 -6.02 -16.14
N ALA A 144 11.41 -5.37 -15.16
CA ALA A 144 11.29 -3.93 -15.00
C ALA A 144 11.74 -3.16 -16.25
N TYR A 145 12.88 -3.52 -16.82
CA TYR A 145 13.42 -2.89 -18.04
C TYR A 145 12.47 -3.04 -19.23
N GLN A 146 11.85 -4.22 -19.38
CA GLN A 146 10.87 -4.50 -20.45
C GLN A 146 9.54 -3.80 -20.24
N GLU A 147 9.11 -3.57 -19.00
CA GLU A 147 7.77 -3.06 -18.70
C GLU A 147 7.70 -1.55 -18.45
N TYR A 148 8.70 -0.91 -17.85
CA TYR A 148 8.60 0.54 -17.53
C TYR A 148 9.95 1.23 -17.33
N HIS A 149 10.98 0.50 -16.89
CA HIS A 149 12.22 1.12 -16.46
C HIS A 149 13.02 1.69 -17.63
N LYS A 150 12.95 1.13 -18.84
CA LYS A 150 13.63 1.71 -20.01
C LYS A 150 13.17 3.15 -20.29
N THR A 151 11.87 3.43 -20.14
CA THR A 151 11.28 4.76 -20.28
C THR A 151 11.63 5.66 -19.11
N LEU A 152 11.74 5.12 -17.89
CA LEU A 152 11.97 5.90 -16.67
C LEU A 152 13.44 5.98 -16.24
N CYS A 153 14.34 5.28 -16.92
CA CYS A 153 15.75 5.21 -16.54
C CYS A 153 16.39 6.59 -16.75
N PRO A 154 16.92 7.23 -15.69
CA PRO A 154 17.56 8.53 -15.82
C PRO A 154 18.92 8.46 -16.54
N GLY A 155 19.42 7.25 -16.83
CA GLY A 155 20.76 7.02 -17.33
C GLY A 155 21.83 7.30 -16.29
N TYR A 156 23.08 7.44 -16.77
CA TYR A 156 24.23 7.79 -15.93
C TYR A 156 24.38 9.31 -15.88
N GLY A 157 24.26 9.94 -14.70
CA GLY A 157 24.35 11.40 -14.59
C GLY A 157 23.89 11.99 -13.26
N ASP A 158 23.75 13.32 -13.24
CA ASP A 158 23.33 14.08 -12.06
C ASP A 158 21.86 13.83 -11.71
N THR A 159 21.65 13.05 -10.65
CA THR A 159 20.32 12.69 -10.13
C THR A 159 19.65 13.81 -9.33
N LYS A 160 20.27 15.00 -9.16
CA LYS A 160 19.61 16.08 -8.40
C LYS A 160 18.66 16.92 -9.24
N HIS A 161 18.89 16.96 -10.56
CA HIS A 161 18.12 17.79 -11.49
C HIS A 161 17.31 16.97 -12.50
N ASP A 162 17.35 15.64 -12.39
CA ASP A 162 16.53 14.79 -13.25
C ASP A 162 15.03 14.98 -12.93
N PRO A 163 14.14 14.85 -13.94
CA PRO A 163 12.71 15.08 -13.77
C PRO A 163 12.05 14.22 -12.69
N MET A 164 12.52 12.99 -12.46
CA MET A 164 11.96 12.10 -11.44
C MET A 164 12.27 12.62 -10.04
N SER A 165 13.52 13.04 -9.79
CA SER A 165 13.93 13.59 -8.50
C SER A 165 13.24 14.91 -8.17
N VAL A 166 13.00 15.77 -9.17
CA VAL A 166 12.21 16.99 -9.00
C VAL A 166 10.77 16.66 -8.61
N LEU A 167 10.15 15.70 -9.29
CA LEU A 167 8.79 15.24 -8.98
C LEU A 167 8.72 14.61 -7.58
N GLU A 168 9.72 13.83 -7.16
CA GLU A 168 9.78 13.20 -5.84
C GLU A 168 9.80 14.26 -4.74
N ASN A 169 10.64 15.28 -4.91
CA ASN A 169 10.74 16.39 -3.98
C ASN A 169 9.45 17.21 -3.89
N ALA A 170 8.76 17.44 -5.03
CA ALA A 170 7.48 18.13 -5.05
C ALA A 170 6.39 17.30 -4.35
N TRP A 171 6.32 16.00 -4.63
CA TRP A 171 5.36 15.09 -4.02
C TRP A 171 5.49 15.07 -2.49
N ARG A 172 6.71 14.88 -1.96
CA ARG A 172 6.94 14.85 -0.50
C ARG A 172 6.57 16.15 0.21
N LYS A 173 6.63 17.30 -0.46
CA LYS A 173 6.19 18.59 0.10
C LYS A 173 4.67 18.72 0.20
N ILE A 174 3.93 18.02 -0.67
CA ILE A 174 2.47 18.10 -0.75
C ILE A 174 1.82 16.96 0.02
N HIS A 175 2.49 15.80 0.09
CA HIS A 175 2.04 14.60 0.76
C HIS A 175 3.05 14.21 1.83
N TYR A 176 2.84 14.70 3.06
CA TYR A 176 3.59 14.28 4.25
C TYR A 176 3.15 12.85 4.66
N PRO A 177 3.94 12.11 5.46
CA PRO A 177 3.50 10.84 6.05
C PRO A 177 2.22 10.99 6.91
N PRO A 178 1.45 9.91 7.07
CA PRO A 178 1.61 8.60 6.42
C PRO A 178 1.25 8.66 4.92
N GLU A 179 2.11 8.12 4.07
CA GLU A 179 1.81 7.98 2.63
C GLU A 179 0.79 6.86 2.43
N THR A 180 -0.38 7.19 1.88
CA THR A 180 -1.41 6.19 1.49
C THR A 180 -1.35 5.88 -0.01
N THR A 181 -0.70 6.75 -0.79
CA THR A 181 -0.49 6.59 -2.22
C THR A 181 0.74 7.37 -2.68
N THR A 182 1.13 7.21 -3.95
CA THR A 182 2.27 7.95 -4.51
C THR A 182 2.08 8.30 -5.98
N ILE A 183 2.54 9.48 -6.38
CA ILE A 183 2.49 9.95 -7.78
C ILE A 183 3.27 9.03 -8.72
N PHE A 184 4.25 8.29 -8.20
CA PHE A 184 5.05 7.36 -8.98
C PHE A 184 4.27 6.14 -9.49
N LEU A 185 3.10 5.83 -8.90
CA LEU A 185 2.16 4.90 -9.52
C LEU A 185 1.73 5.38 -10.90
N LEU A 186 1.37 6.66 -11.04
CA LEU A 186 0.93 7.23 -12.32
C LEU A 186 2.07 7.26 -13.33
N VAL A 187 3.24 7.70 -12.89
CA VAL A 187 4.44 7.71 -13.73
C VAL A 187 4.74 6.31 -14.27
N ARG A 188 4.77 5.30 -13.38
CA ARG A 188 5.04 3.93 -13.80
C ARG A 188 3.91 3.35 -14.65
N LEU A 189 2.67 3.73 -14.39
CA LEU A 189 1.52 3.31 -15.19
C LEU A 189 1.62 3.83 -16.62
N LEU A 190 1.94 5.11 -16.79
CA LEU A 190 2.12 5.72 -18.11
C LEU A 190 3.33 5.13 -18.84
N ALA A 191 4.44 4.88 -18.13
CA ALA A 191 5.60 4.20 -18.70
C ALA A 191 5.28 2.77 -19.18
N ARG A 192 4.42 2.04 -18.46
CA ARG A 192 3.90 0.73 -18.89
C ARG A 192 3.11 0.84 -20.19
N ILE A 193 2.29 1.88 -20.38
CA ILE A 193 1.60 2.09 -21.66
C ILE A 193 2.63 2.31 -22.77
N ILE A 194 3.65 3.14 -22.55
CA ILE A 194 4.66 3.46 -23.57
C ILE A 194 5.43 2.21 -24.02
N GLN A 195 5.80 1.35 -23.09
CA GLN A 195 6.58 0.15 -23.38
C GLN A 195 5.74 -1.07 -23.78
N ALA A 196 4.42 -1.01 -23.64
CA ALA A 196 3.56 -2.14 -23.91
C ALA A 196 3.59 -2.55 -25.40
N PRO A 197 3.57 -3.86 -25.69
CA PRO A 197 3.42 -4.34 -27.06
C PRO A 197 2.05 -3.98 -27.64
N ASP A 198 0.99 -4.06 -26.82
CA ASP A 198 -0.35 -3.57 -27.14
C ASP A 198 -0.74 -2.45 -26.18
N LYS A 199 -0.55 -1.21 -26.64
CA LYS A 199 -0.85 -0.01 -25.88
C LYS A 199 -2.35 0.18 -25.64
N GLN A 200 -3.20 -0.24 -26.59
CA GLN A 200 -4.65 -0.06 -26.48
C GLN A 200 -5.23 -1.02 -25.45
N GLU A 201 -4.76 -2.27 -25.43
CA GLU A 201 -5.13 -3.22 -24.37
C GLU A 201 -4.76 -2.68 -22.98
N MET A 202 -3.58 -2.07 -22.86
CA MET A 202 -3.12 -1.45 -21.62
C MET A 202 -3.99 -0.27 -21.17
N VAL A 203 -4.36 0.61 -22.11
CA VAL A 203 -5.30 1.71 -21.87
C VAL A 203 -6.66 1.16 -21.39
N GLN A 204 -7.19 0.13 -22.05
CA GLN A 204 -8.47 -0.45 -21.65
C GLN A 204 -8.43 -1.07 -20.24
N LYS A 205 -7.33 -1.73 -19.87
CA LYS A 205 -7.14 -2.23 -18.49
C LYS A 205 -7.16 -1.11 -17.46
N ILE A 206 -6.59 0.05 -17.77
CA ILE A 206 -6.63 1.24 -16.89
C ILE A 206 -8.05 1.78 -16.74
N LEU A 207 -8.79 1.84 -17.85
CA LEU A 207 -10.17 2.35 -17.85
C LEU A 207 -11.15 1.45 -17.09
N ASN A 208 -10.79 0.18 -16.83
CA ASN A 208 -11.61 -0.75 -16.05
C ASN A 208 -11.51 -0.59 -14.52
N PHE A 209 -10.56 0.21 -14.02
CA PHE A 209 -10.52 0.59 -12.61
C PHE A 209 -11.58 1.66 -12.29
N SER A 210 -11.88 1.88 -11.01
CA SER A 210 -12.78 2.98 -10.62
C SER A 210 -12.08 4.33 -10.87
N HIS A 211 -12.75 5.26 -11.54
CA HIS A 211 -12.29 6.64 -11.75
C HIS A 211 -13.18 7.67 -11.03
N LYS A 212 -13.99 7.23 -10.05
CA LYS A 212 -14.97 8.09 -9.38
C LYS A 212 -14.25 9.18 -8.59
N SER A 213 -14.38 10.42 -9.04
CA SER A 213 -13.88 11.64 -8.36
C SER A 213 -14.95 12.38 -7.57
N VAL A 214 -16.23 12.10 -7.86
CA VAL A 214 -17.41 12.70 -7.21
C VAL A 214 -18.48 11.60 -7.13
N ASN A 215 -19.00 11.34 -5.93
CA ASN A 215 -20.23 10.55 -5.82
C ASN A 215 -21.39 11.47 -6.22
N GLU A 216 -22.15 11.13 -7.28
CA GLU A 216 -23.26 12.00 -7.75
C GLU A 216 -24.31 12.27 -6.66
N HIS A 217 -24.35 11.44 -5.62
CA HIS A 217 -25.23 11.62 -4.45
C HIS A 217 -24.58 12.38 -3.27
N GLU A 218 -23.25 12.51 -3.22
CA GLU A 218 -22.51 13.18 -2.16
C GLU A 218 -21.36 13.98 -2.80
N LYS A 219 -21.54 15.31 -2.94
CA LYS A 219 -20.52 16.22 -3.47
C LYS A 219 -19.32 16.32 -2.52
N LEU A 220 -18.50 15.28 -2.48
CA LEU A 220 -17.27 15.20 -1.72
C LEU A 220 -16.11 15.27 -2.69
N SER A 221 -15.41 16.40 -2.69
CA SER A 221 -14.12 16.56 -3.35
C SER A 221 -13.11 15.66 -2.63
N HIS A 222 -12.59 14.63 -3.31
CA HIS A 222 -11.46 13.85 -2.80
C HIS A 222 -10.37 14.78 -2.23
N LYS A 223 -9.68 14.38 -1.16
CA LYS A 223 -8.70 15.22 -0.44
C LYS A 223 -7.68 15.90 -1.35
N PHE A 224 -7.35 15.32 -2.51
CA PHE A 224 -6.45 15.91 -3.51
C PHE A 224 -7.10 16.70 -4.65
N LEU A 225 -8.44 16.65 -4.80
CA LEU A 225 -9.19 17.25 -5.90
C LEU A 225 -10.02 18.48 -5.47
N GLY A 226 -9.95 18.88 -4.19
CA GLY A 226 -10.56 20.12 -3.71
C GLY A 226 -9.92 21.35 -4.34
N ASP A 227 -10.67 22.46 -4.40
CA ASP A 227 -10.22 23.70 -5.06
C ASP A 227 -8.88 24.23 -4.51
N GLN A 228 -8.59 23.98 -3.24
CA GLN A 228 -7.34 24.38 -2.56
C GLN A 228 -6.08 23.64 -3.07
N PHE A 229 -6.24 22.53 -3.79
CA PHE A 229 -5.12 21.72 -4.33
C PHE A 229 -4.95 21.86 -5.85
N LYS A 230 -5.71 22.75 -6.48
CA LYS A 230 -5.77 22.88 -7.94
C LYS A 230 -4.42 23.26 -8.56
N ASP A 231 -3.69 24.18 -7.93
CA ASP A 231 -2.39 24.63 -8.42
C ASP A 231 -1.32 23.52 -8.30
N GLN A 232 -1.35 22.78 -7.19
CA GLN A 232 -0.50 21.62 -6.95
C GLN A 232 -0.78 20.52 -7.99
N LEU A 233 -2.03 20.24 -8.33
CA LEU A 233 -2.37 19.28 -9.39
C LEU A 233 -1.85 19.72 -10.76
N ILE A 234 -1.94 21.01 -11.09
CA ILE A 234 -1.40 21.57 -12.35
C ILE A 234 0.11 21.39 -12.40
N GLU A 235 0.80 21.69 -11.29
CA GLU A 235 2.25 21.53 -11.16
C GLU A 235 2.68 20.06 -11.28
N LEU A 236 2.05 19.15 -10.54
CA LEU A 236 2.32 17.71 -10.60
C LEU A 236 2.09 17.16 -12.02
N ARG A 237 1.00 17.55 -12.68
CA ARG A 237 0.73 17.15 -14.08
C ARG A 237 1.83 17.63 -15.04
N SER A 238 2.29 18.86 -14.87
CA SER A 238 3.40 19.42 -15.65
C SER A 238 4.70 18.63 -15.43
N MET A 239 5.02 18.32 -14.17
CA MET A 239 6.19 17.50 -13.82
C MET A 239 6.10 16.07 -14.37
N VAL A 240 4.96 15.41 -14.25
CA VAL A 240 4.74 14.06 -14.82
C VAL A 240 4.89 14.08 -16.35
N SER A 241 4.39 15.12 -17.02
CA SER A 241 4.56 15.28 -18.48
C SER A 241 6.03 15.39 -18.88
N ARG A 242 6.86 16.06 -18.07
CA ARG A 242 8.32 16.15 -18.29
C ARG A 242 9.05 14.82 -18.07
N VAL A 243 8.52 13.94 -17.23
CA VAL A 243 9.06 12.59 -17.02
C VAL A 243 8.73 11.67 -18.18
N ILE A 244 7.48 11.70 -18.67
CA ILE A 244 6.95 10.72 -19.63
C ILE A 244 7.23 11.08 -21.09
N TYR A 245 7.58 12.34 -21.41
CA TYR A 245 7.86 12.83 -22.76
C TYR A 245 6.76 12.46 -23.79
N PRO A 246 5.54 13.02 -23.64
CA PRO A 246 4.35 12.59 -24.35
C PRO A 246 4.45 12.57 -25.88
N ASP A 247 5.27 13.45 -26.48
CA ASP A 247 5.44 13.55 -27.94
C ASP A 247 5.83 12.23 -28.62
N GLN A 248 6.39 11.28 -27.87
CA GLN A 248 6.78 9.96 -28.38
C GLN A 248 5.68 8.90 -28.25
N SER A 249 4.56 9.19 -27.60
CA SER A 249 3.46 8.24 -27.36
C SER A 249 2.10 8.92 -27.23
N PRO A 250 1.33 9.06 -28.33
CA PRO A 250 0.05 9.74 -28.32
C PRO A 250 -0.99 9.06 -27.42
N GLU A 251 -0.83 7.77 -27.11
CA GLU A 251 -1.75 7.01 -26.26
C GLU A 251 -1.81 7.54 -24.82
N VAL A 252 -0.75 8.20 -24.34
CA VAL A 252 -0.70 8.78 -22.99
C VAL A 252 -1.29 10.19 -22.92
N HIS A 253 -1.48 10.88 -24.07
CA HIS A 253 -1.94 12.27 -24.11
C HIS A 253 -3.27 12.49 -23.38
N GLN A 254 -4.21 11.56 -23.54
CA GLN A 254 -5.53 11.64 -22.90
C GLN A 254 -5.42 11.77 -21.37
N PHE A 255 -4.44 11.08 -20.76
CA PHE A 255 -4.21 11.08 -19.32
C PHE A 255 -3.43 12.29 -18.81
N LEU A 256 -2.80 13.05 -19.70
CA LEU A 256 -2.05 14.27 -19.37
C LEU A 256 -2.87 15.55 -19.63
N THR A 257 -4.12 15.41 -20.08
CA THR A 257 -5.10 16.50 -20.02
C THR A 257 -5.47 16.81 -18.56
N SER A 258 -6.18 17.93 -18.32
CA SER A 258 -6.63 18.26 -16.95
C SER A 258 -7.57 17.20 -16.39
N GLU A 259 -8.55 16.81 -17.19
CA GLU A 259 -9.58 15.84 -16.82
C GLU A 259 -8.97 14.44 -16.69
N GLY A 260 -8.14 14.03 -17.65
CA GLY A 260 -7.48 12.72 -17.60
C GLY A 260 -6.53 12.57 -16.41
N PHE A 261 -5.80 13.61 -16.05
CA PHE A 261 -4.89 13.56 -14.89
C PHE A 261 -5.68 13.50 -13.57
N GLN A 262 -6.76 14.27 -13.44
CA GLN A 262 -7.67 14.18 -12.29
C GLN A 262 -8.30 12.78 -12.19
N SER A 263 -8.69 12.19 -13.32
CA SER A 263 -9.19 10.81 -13.40
C SER A 263 -8.15 9.80 -12.89
N LEU A 264 -6.88 9.97 -13.27
CA LEU A 264 -5.79 9.12 -12.77
C LEU A 264 -5.56 9.28 -11.26
N ILE A 265 -5.63 10.49 -10.73
CA ILE A 265 -5.51 10.76 -9.29
C ILE A 265 -6.67 10.08 -8.53
N ALA A 266 -7.91 10.21 -9.05
CA ALA A 266 -9.07 9.52 -8.48
C ALA A 266 -8.91 7.99 -8.54
N LEU A 267 -8.36 7.46 -9.64
CA LEU A 267 -8.08 6.03 -9.78
C LEU A 267 -7.10 5.53 -8.74
N ILE A 268 -5.96 6.20 -8.53
CA ILE A 268 -5.03 5.74 -7.49
C ILE A 268 -5.59 5.96 -6.08
N GLY A 269 -6.38 7.00 -5.84
CA GLY A 269 -7.00 7.24 -4.53
C GLY A 269 -8.04 6.18 -4.15
N THR A 270 -8.79 5.66 -5.14
CA THR A 270 -9.91 4.75 -4.88
C THR A 270 -9.60 3.26 -5.06
N ASN A 271 -8.45 2.91 -5.66
CA ASN A 271 -8.09 1.52 -5.96
C ASN A 271 -6.72 1.09 -5.42
N ALA A 272 -5.91 2.00 -4.87
CA ALA A 272 -4.60 1.68 -4.34
C ALA A 272 -4.68 0.72 -3.15
N GLN A 273 -3.80 -0.28 -3.16
CA GLN A 273 -3.58 -1.20 -2.05
C GLN A 273 -2.15 -1.02 -1.53
N GLY A 274 -2.02 -0.67 -0.25
CA GLY A 274 -0.75 -0.64 0.44
C GLY A 274 -0.05 -2.00 0.39
N VAL A 275 1.26 -1.99 0.19
CA VAL A 275 2.12 -3.17 0.11
C VAL A 275 3.07 -3.15 1.30
N ALA A 276 2.83 -4.07 2.24
CA ALA A 276 3.66 -4.25 3.42
C ALA A 276 4.75 -5.30 3.17
N THR A 277 6.01 -4.87 3.19
CA THR A 277 7.17 -5.76 3.14
C THR A 277 8.14 -5.38 4.23
N SER A 278 8.80 -6.32 4.87
CA SER A 278 9.80 -5.97 5.90
C SER A 278 10.78 -7.11 6.06
N ALA A 279 12.07 -6.79 6.14
CA ALA A 279 13.09 -7.78 6.43
C ALA A 279 12.83 -8.38 7.83
N PHE A 280 12.57 -7.52 8.82
CA PHE A 280 12.29 -7.92 10.21
C PHE A 280 11.01 -8.74 10.33
N SER A 281 9.88 -8.27 9.78
CA SER A 281 8.61 -9.02 9.86
C SER A 281 8.66 -10.35 9.09
N ALA A 282 9.48 -10.45 8.03
CA ALA A 282 9.72 -11.72 7.37
C ALA A 282 10.58 -12.67 8.22
N TRP A 283 11.61 -12.16 8.88
CA TRP A 283 12.42 -12.94 9.82
C TRP A 283 11.56 -13.48 10.97
N ARG A 284 10.75 -12.64 11.63
CA ARG A 284 9.84 -13.05 12.70
C ARG A 284 8.96 -14.23 12.28
N ARG A 285 8.28 -14.08 11.13
CA ARG A 285 7.43 -15.16 10.56
C ARG A 285 8.21 -16.45 10.32
N ASN A 286 9.47 -16.36 9.87
CA ASN A 286 10.30 -17.55 9.66
C ASN A 286 10.72 -18.19 10.99
N VAL A 287 11.07 -17.39 11.99
CA VAL A 287 11.41 -17.87 13.34
C VAL A 287 10.22 -18.56 13.99
N GLU A 288 9.00 -18.05 13.82
CA GLU A 288 7.75 -18.69 14.28
C GLU A 288 7.53 -20.08 13.66
N THR A 289 8.14 -20.38 12.51
CA THR A 289 8.10 -21.73 11.92
C THR A 289 9.14 -22.69 12.50
N LEU A 290 10.13 -22.17 13.22
CA LEU A 290 11.10 -22.99 13.95
C LEU A 290 10.37 -23.62 15.14
N ARG A 291 10.49 -24.93 15.30
CA ARG A 291 9.95 -25.64 16.48
C ARG A 291 10.86 -25.41 17.68
N LEU A 292 10.84 -24.19 18.21
CA LEU A 292 11.66 -23.77 19.34
C LEU A 292 11.17 -24.35 20.66
N ARG A 293 12.05 -24.38 21.67
CA ARG A 293 11.62 -24.66 23.04
C ARG A 293 10.88 -23.44 23.58
N LYS A 294 9.93 -23.66 24.49
CA LYS A 294 9.10 -22.59 25.07
C LYS A 294 9.91 -21.39 25.59
N LYS A 295 11.02 -21.63 26.30
CA LYS A 295 11.92 -20.56 26.79
C LYS A 295 12.54 -19.74 25.66
N ASP A 296 13.00 -20.41 24.60
CA ASP A 296 13.62 -19.73 23.46
C ASP A 296 12.56 -18.94 22.66
N GLN A 297 11.31 -19.40 22.66
CA GLN A 297 10.19 -18.68 22.05
C GLN A 297 9.84 -17.41 22.85
N GLU A 298 9.72 -17.52 24.18
CA GLU A 298 9.49 -16.38 25.07
C GLU A 298 10.59 -15.32 24.93
N GLU A 299 11.87 -15.73 24.87
CA GLU A 299 13.00 -14.81 24.64
C GLU A 299 12.92 -14.08 23.28
N VAL A 300 12.45 -14.76 22.22
CA VAL A 300 12.24 -14.13 20.91
C VAL A 300 11.07 -13.16 20.93
N ASP A 301 9.96 -13.53 21.57
CA ASP A 301 8.78 -12.68 21.65
C ASP A 301 9.09 -11.39 22.43
N GLU A 302 9.77 -11.48 23.58
CA GLU A 302 10.24 -10.33 24.37
C GLU A 302 11.18 -9.42 23.55
N LEU A 303 12.13 -10.02 22.82
CA LEU A 303 13.05 -9.27 21.95
C LEU A 303 12.31 -8.55 20.82
N VAL A 304 11.31 -9.19 20.22
CA VAL A 304 10.51 -8.60 19.14
C VAL A 304 9.74 -7.39 19.65
N GLU A 305 9.14 -7.48 20.83
CA GLU A 305 8.45 -6.35 21.48
C GLU A 305 9.43 -5.19 21.74
N GLU A 306 10.60 -5.46 22.34
CA GLU A 306 11.65 -4.45 22.59
C GLU A 306 12.07 -3.75 21.28
N ILE A 307 12.26 -4.51 20.20
CA ILE A 307 12.64 -3.93 18.90
C ILE A 307 11.55 -3.01 18.35
N TYR A 308 10.28 -3.39 18.45
CA TYR A 308 9.18 -2.53 17.99
C TYR A 308 9.08 -1.24 18.82
N GLU A 309 9.21 -1.32 20.14
CA GLU A 309 9.27 -0.14 21.01
C GLU A 309 10.46 0.77 20.67
N ASP A 310 11.62 0.19 20.38
CA ASP A 310 12.82 0.91 19.97
C ASP A 310 12.65 1.62 18.63
N MET A 311 12.02 0.95 17.66
CA MET A 311 11.68 1.52 16.36
C MET A 311 10.72 2.70 16.55
N GLU A 312 9.60 2.49 17.25
CA GLU A 312 8.60 3.53 17.53
C GLU A 312 9.23 4.75 18.21
N ARG A 313 10.06 4.55 19.22
CA ARG A 313 10.79 5.62 19.91
C ARG A 313 11.73 6.40 18.98
N CYS A 314 12.37 5.73 18.02
CA CYS A 314 13.37 6.34 17.14
C CYS A 314 12.77 6.98 15.88
N THR A 315 11.61 6.50 15.42
CA THR A 315 10.90 7.00 14.25
C THR A 315 9.71 7.89 14.59
N GLY A 316 9.34 7.99 15.88
CA GLY A 316 8.19 8.78 16.34
C GLY A 316 6.85 8.12 16.01
N GLY A 317 6.78 6.78 16.01
CA GLY A 317 5.59 6.02 15.60
C GLY A 317 5.30 6.03 14.09
N GLU A 318 5.87 6.96 13.34
CA GLU A 318 5.67 7.11 11.89
C GLU A 318 6.64 6.25 11.05
N PHE A 319 6.89 4.99 11.45
CA PHE A 319 7.50 4.06 10.50
C PHE A 319 6.41 3.47 9.59
N LEU A 320 6.59 3.63 8.29
CA LEU A 320 5.60 3.24 7.28
C LEU A 320 5.55 1.70 7.17
N ASP A 321 4.64 1.06 7.90
CA ASP A 321 4.37 -0.40 7.81
C ASP A 321 3.92 -0.86 6.41
N ASN A 322 3.66 0.09 5.51
CA ASN A 322 3.55 -0.10 4.08
C ASN A 322 4.77 0.54 3.41
N GLU A 323 5.53 -0.26 2.67
CA GLU A 323 6.75 0.21 1.98
C GLU A 323 6.43 0.79 0.60
N GLY A 324 5.23 0.50 0.11
CA GLY A 324 4.75 0.98 -1.17
C GLY A 324 3.29 0.69 -1.38
N VAL A 325 2.87 0.77 -2.63
CA VAL A 325 1.48 0.68 -3.03
C VAL A 325 1.38 0.05 -4.41
N GLY A 326 0.28 -0.61 -4.70
CA GLY A 326 0.00 -1.16 -6.03
C GLY A 326 -1.49 -1.16 -6.39
N LEU A 327 -1.75 -1.29 -7.70
CA LEU A 327 -3.09 -1.49 -8.26
C LEU A 327 -3.26 -2.96 -8.65
N TYR A 328 -4.33 -3.58 -8.19
CA TYR A 328 -4.61 -5.01 -8.41
C TYR A 328 -5.97 -5.17 -9.08
N VAL A 329 -6.01 -5.84 -10.24
CA VAL A 329 -7.21 -5.86 -11.08
C VAL A 329 -8.34 -6.63 -10.39
N LYS A 330 -8.07 -7.85 -9.90
CA LYS A 330 -9.08 -8.67 -9.22
C LYS A 330 -9.36 -8.11 -7.83
N GLN A 331 -8.34 -7.77 -7.06
CA GLN A 331 -8.54 -7.24 -5.70
C GLN A 331 -9.30 -5.89 -5.69
N SER A 332 -9.23 -5.07 -6.76
CA SER A 332 -10.06 -3.85 -6.87
C SER A 332 -11.58 -4.10 -6.92
N SER A 333 -12.02 -5.37 -7.02
CA SER A 333 -13.44 -5.75 -6.94
C SER A 333 -13.85 -6.26 -5.54
N VAL A 334 -12.96 -6.21 -4.55
CA VAL A 334 -13.21 -6.71 -3.18
C VAL A 334 -13.61 -5.53 -2.30
N ASN A 335 -14.90 -5.48 -1.94
CA ASN A 335 -15.46 -4.34 -1.21
C ASN A 335 -15.11 -4.33 0.28
N HIS A 336 -15.42 -3.19 0.90
CA HIS A 336 -15.26 -2.96 2.32
C HIS A 336 -16.35 -3.64 3.18
N SER A 337 -15.96 -4.12 4.36
CA SER A 337 -16.83 -4.37 5.51
C SER A 337 -16.07 -4.06 6.81
N CYS A 338 -16.73 -3.42 7.79
CA CYS A 338 -16.15 -3.24 9.13
C CYS A 338 -16.12 -4.55 9.95
N ASP A 339 -16.77 -5.62 9.46
CA ASP A 339 -16.57 -7.00 9.90
C ASP A 339 -16.19 -7.85 8.68
N PRO A 340 -14.93 -7.79 8.24
CA PRO A 340 -14.49 -8.43 7.00
C PRO A 340 -14.39 -9.95 7.16
N ASN A 341 -14.72 -10.68 6.10
CA ASN A 341 -14.56 -12.13 6.03
C ASN A 341 -13.27 -12.57 5.33
N ALA A 342 -12.50 -11.63 4.75
CA ALA A 342 -11.19 -11.87 4.16
C ALA A 342 -10.16 -10.82 4.59
N ILE A 343 -8.88 -11.12 4.34
CA ILE A 343 -7.75 -10.24 4.61
C ILE A 343 -6.69 -10.36 3.51
N VAL A 344 -6.03 -9.24 3.23
CA VAL A 344 -4.86 -9.17 2.33
C VAL A 344 -3.59 -9.54 3.10
N LYS A 345 -2.75 -10.40 2.51
CA LYS A 345 -1.44 -10.78 3.06
C LYS A 345 -0.36 -10.77 1.98
N PHE A 346 0.85 -10.40 2.36
CA PHE A 346 2.06 -10.43 1.52
C PHE A 346 3.04 -11.48 2.06
N TRP A 347 2.74 -12.76 1.87
CA TRP A 347 3.53 -13.86 2.44
C TRP A 347 4.91 -14.00 1.82
N ASN A 348 5.03 -13.68 0.52
CA ASN A 348 6.29 -13.77 -0.20
C ASN A 348 7.26 -12.62 0.11
N ASN A 349 6.88 -11.69 0.99
CA ASN A 349 7.62 -10.47 1.33
C ASN A 349 8.02 -9.66 0.09
N ASN A 350 7.05 -9.48 -0.80
CA ASN A 350 7.12 -8.72 -2.05
C ASN A 350 5.70 -8.22 -2.39
N PHE A 351 5.52 -7.60 -3.55
CA PHE A 351 4.22 -7.10 -4.00
C PHE A 351 3.13 -8.15 -4.20
N ARG A 352 3.41 -9.46 -4.10
CA ARG A 352 2.42 -10.48 -4.45
C ARG A 352 1.37 -10.55 -3.35
N LEU A 353 0.15 -10.18 -3.71
CA LEU A 353 -1.00 -10.17 -2.82
C LEU A 353 -1.58 -11.59 -2.72
N SER A 354 -1.91 -12.00 -1.51
CA SER A 354 -2.73 -13.18 -1.21
C SER A 354 -4.00 -12.73 -0.50
N LEU A 355 -5.17 -13.01 -1.08
CA LEU A 355 -6.45 -12.80 -0.41
C LEU A 355 -6.83 -14.07 0.35
N VAL A 356 -7.01 -13.97 1.67
CA VAL A 356 -7.18 -15.12 2.56
C VAL A 356 -8.47 -14.97 3.35
N SER A 357 -9.29 -16.01 3.44
CA SER A 357 -10.50 -16.00 4.27
C SER A 357 -10.14 -15.95 5.77
N LYS A 358 -10.79 -15.06 6.53
CA LYS A 358 -10.68 -14.97 8.00
C LYS A 358 -11.64 -15.94 8.70
N LYS A 359 -12.80 -16.16 8.10
CA LYS A 359 -13.88 -17.04 8.57
C LYS A 359 -14.40 -17.90 7.42
N ASN A 360 -15.24 -18.88 7.72
CA ASN A 360 -15.94 -19.61 6.66
C ASN A 360 -16.80 -18.64 5.85
N ILE A 361 -16.82 -18.80 4.54
CA ILE A 361 -17.60 -17.99 3.60
C ILE A 361 -18.53 -18.93 2.84
N GLU A 362 -19.83 -18.70 2.91
CA GLU A 362 -20.82 -19.57 2.28
C GLU A 362 -21.03 -19.23 0.78
N PRO A 363 -21.51 -20.17 -0.05
CA PRO A 363 -21.87 -19.88 -1.43
C PRO A 363 -22.85 -18.70 -1.54
N GLY A 364 -22.51 -17.73 -2.39
CA GLY A 364 -23.31 -16.52 -2.60
C GLY A 364 -22.96 -15.35 -1.68
N GLU A 365 -22.11 -15.55 -0.66
CA GLU A 365 -21.65 -14.45 0.20
C GLU A 365 -20.63 -13.56 -0.51
N GLU A 366 -20.74 -12.25 -0.28
CA GLU A 366 -19.76 -11.26 -0.72
C GLU A 366 -18.46 -11.42 0.08
N ILE A 367 -17.34 -11.44 -0.61
CA ILE A 367 -16.00 -11.47 0.00
C ILE A 367 -15.57 -10.01 0.21
N CYS A 368 -15.38 -9.65 1.47
CA CYS A 368 -15.04 -8.28 1.87
C CYS A 368 -13.76 -8.23 2.71
N ILE A 369 -12.98 -7.17 2.52
CA ILE A 369 -11.83 -6.79 3.35
C ILE A 369 -12.16 -5.53 4.16
N SER A 370 -11.31 -5.15 5.10
CA SER A 370 -11.34 -3.81 5.67
C SER A 370 -10.50 -2.87 4.82
N TYR A 371 -10.97 -1.63 4.66
CA TYR A 371 -10.21 -0.51 4.08
C TYR A 371 -9.64 0.39 5.18
N LEU A 372 -10.07 0.13 6.42
CA LEU A 372 -9.59 0.75 7.64
C LEU A 372 -8.47 -0.12 8.20
N ASP A 373 -7.47 0.52 8.79
CA ASP A 373 -6.49 -0.19 9.62
C ASP A 373 -7.15 -0.75 10.90
N GLU A 374 -6.37 -1.48 11.71
CA GLU A 374 -6.88 -2.15 12.89
C GLU A 374 -7.37 -1.16 13.96
N CYS A 375 -6.66 -0.06 14.17
CA CYS A 375 -7.04 0.99 15.12
C CYS A 375 -8.37 1.64 14.71
N GLU A 376 -8.47 2.08 13.45
CA GLU A 376 -9.69 2.66 12.88
C GLU A 376 -10.87 1.68 12.94
N LEU A 377 -10.63 0.37 12.75
CA LEU A 377 -11.68 -0.64 12.82
C LEU A 377 -12.29 -0.77 14.23
N HIS A 378 -11.51 -0.44 15.26
CA HIS A 378 -11.92 -0.44 16.68
C HIS A 378 -12.59 0.87 17.12
N ARG A 379 -12.45 1.96 16.35
CA ARG A 379 -13.14 3.23 16.62
C ARG A 379 -14.66 3.13 16.46
N SER A 380 -15.37 4.17 16.89
CA SER A 380 -16.84 4.27 16.85
C SER A 380 -17.38 4.16 15.42
N ARG A 381 -18.66 3.80 15.29
CA ARG A 381 -19.35 3.80 13.98
C ARG A 381 -19.20 5.15 13.28
N HIS A 382 -19.31 6.25 14.04
CA HIS A 382 -19.20 7.60 13.52
C HIS A 382 -17.84 7.84 12.85
N SER A 383 -16.73 7.61 13.57
CA SER A 383 -15.36 7.83 13.07
C SER A 383 -15.08 6.96 11.84
N ARG A 384 -15.48 5.68 11.86
CA ARG A 384 -15.35 4.78 10.70
C ARG A 384 -16.11 5.28 9.47
N GLN A 385 -17.34 5.76 9.64
CA GLN A 385 -18.14 6.30 8.54
C GLN A 385 -17.58 7.61 8.00
N LYS A 386 -17.10 8.51 8.88
CA LYS A 386 -16.43 9.75 8.51
C LYS A 386 -15.21 9.43 7.62
N TYR A 387 -14.34 8.53 8.08
CA TYR A 387 -13.15 8.11 7.32
C TYR A 387 -13.51 7.53 5.95
N LEU A 388 -14.47 6.60 5.88
CA LEU A 388 -14.88 5.96 4.63
C LEU A 388 -15.52 6.95 3.65
N LYS A 389 -16.29 7.92 4.13
CA LYS A 389 -16.87 8.98 3.29
C LYS A 389 -15.80 9.90 2.75
N GLU A 390 -14.84 10.32 3.57
CA GLU A 390 -13.76 11.24 3.17
C GLU A 390 -12.78 10.61 2.17
N ASN A 391 -12.45 9.32 2.34
CA ASN A 391 -11.41 8.66 1.55
C ASN A 391 -11.95 7.77 0.41
N TYR A 392 -13.14 7.16 0.58
CA TYR A 392 -13.70 6.19 -0.36
C TYR A 392 -15.08 6.57 -0.91
N LEU A 393 -15.65 7.70 -0.46
CA LEU A 393 -16.87 8.31 -1.00
C LEU A 393 -18.11 7.39 -0.93
N PHE A 394 -18.24 6.58 0.13
CA PHE A 394 -19.42 5.76 0.36
C PHE A 394 -19.80 5.67 1.84
N THR A 395 -21.06 5.33 2.11
CA THR A 395 -21.55 4.99 3.45
C THR A 395 -21.55 3.47 3.64
N CYS A 396 -20.89 2.96 4.68
CA CYS A 396 -20.84 1.53 4.95
C CYS A 396 -22.17 1.02 5.53
N LEU A 397 -22.73 -0.02 4.93
CA LEU A 397 -23.95 -0.70 5.38
C LEU A 397 -23.68 -2.16 5.77
N CYS A 398 -22.48 -2.44 6.29
CA CYS A 398 -22.14 -3.79 6.76
C CYS A 398 -22.91 -4.16 8.04
N PRO A 399 -22.99 -5.45 8.41
CA PRO A 399 -23.70 -5.89 9.61
C PRO A 399 -23.28 -5.14 10.88
N LYS A 400 -21.97 -4.88 11.07
CA LYS A 400 -21.44 -4.12 12.21
C LYS A 400 -21.97 -2.68 12.24
N CYS A 401 -21.95 -1.97 11.11
CA CYS A 401 -22.46 -0.60 11.02
C CYS A 401 -23.99 -0.52 11.17
N ILE A 402 -24.72 -1.57 10.82
CA ILE A 402 -26.17 -1.64 11.02
C ILE A 402 -26.48 -1.89 12.50
N SER A 403 -25.76 -2.81 13.16
CA SER A 403 -25.99 -3.11 14.57
C SER A 403 -25.65 -1.94 15.50
N GLU A 404 -24.66 -1.12 15.13
CA GLU A 404 -24.24 0.09 15.85
C GLU A 404 -25.04 1.34 15.42
N GLY A 405 -26.14 1.18 14.67
CA GLY A 405 -26.87 2.29 14.05
C GLY A 405 -27.52 3.28 15.01
N ASP A 406 -27.87 2.81 16.22
CA ASP A 406 -28.48 3.60 17.28
C ASP A 406 -27.46 4.15 18.30
N ASP A 407 -26.17 3.85 18.11
CA ASP A 407 -25.11 4.35 18.98
C ASP A 407 -24.97 5.88 18.79
N PRO A 408 -24.68 6.63 19.87
CA PRO A 408 -24.50 8.08 19.76
C PRO A 408 -23.33 8.41 18.82
N ASP A 409 -23.52 9.42 17.98
CA ASP A 409 -22.48 9.99 17.12
C ASP A 409 -21.49 10.80 17.98
N VAL A 410 -20.66 10.10 18.75
CA VAL A 410 -19.59 10.68 19.55
C VAL A 410 -18.24 10.21 19.02
N THR A 411 -17.31 11.15 18.96
CA THR A 411 -15.88 10.88 18.88
C THR A 411 -15.42 10.37 20.26
N SER A 412 -14.53 9.38 20.32
CA SER A 412 -14.05 8.87 21.61
C SER A 412 -13.32 9.97 22.41
N GLU A 413 -13.21 9.87 23.74
CA GLU A 413 -12.49 10.86 24.55
C GLU A 413 -11.02 11.05 24.10
N GLU A 414 -10.41 10.02 23.50
CA GLU A 414 -9.09 10.07 22.86
C GLU A 414 -9.04 10.97 21.60
N GLU A 415 -10.18 11.22 20.95
CA GLU A 415 -10.33 12.11 19.78
C GLU A 415 -10.70 13.55 20.19
N ALA A 416 -11.30 13.76 21.36
CA ALA A 416 -11.71 15.10 21.81
C ALA A 416 -10.51 16.04 22.07
N SER A 417 -9.34 15.50 22.39
CA SER A 417 -8.09 16.28 22.52
C SER A 417 -7.47 16.68 21.17
N GLU A 418 -7.91 16.09 20.06
CA GLU A 418 -7.42 16.39 18.70
C GLU A 418 -8.22 17.54 18.07
N ASP A 419 -9.53 17.63 18.34
CA ASP A 419 -10.42 18.67 17.78
C ASP A 419 -10.30 20.06 18.49
N GLU A 420 -9.69 20.16 19.68
CA GLU A 420 -9.56 21.44 20.42
C GLU A 420 -8.43 22.36 19.90
N ASN A 421 -7.62 21.91 18.92
CA ASN A 421 -6.50 22.69 18.38
C ASN A 421 -6.79 23.38 17.02
N ASP A 422 -8.02 23.29 16.52
CA ASP A 422 -8.44 23.81 15.21
C ASP A 422 -9.31 25.10 15.27
N GLU A 423 -9.18 25.92 16.33
CA GLU A 423 -9.72 27.30 16.38
C GLU A 423 -8.70 28.41 16.09
#